data_AF-A0A821RDL0-F1
#
_entry.id   AF-A0A821RDL0-F1
#
_cell.length_a   1.000
_cell.length_b   1.000
_cell.length_c   1.000
_cell.angle_alpha   90.00
_cell.angle_beta   90.00
_cell.angle_gamma   90.00
#
_symmetry.space_group_name_H-M   'P 1'
#
loop_
_entity.id
_entity.type
_entity.pdbx_description
1 polymer ?
#
loop_
_entity_poly.entity_id
_entity_poly.type
_entity_poly.pdbx_seq_one_letter_code
_entity_poly.pdbx_strand_id
1 'polypeptide(L)'
;MKKQKSKIILFLDNAPCHPVDIELSNIKLQYFPPNTTPKLQPLDQGIIHAFKTHYRKHLVKHIIARCTTAQTPDDIKITHLDAIYWIDAAWEAVTHTTIRNTFRVAAFKDKQHDDITTATSNDTETSSTHSTKSMDDEP
;
A
#
# COMPACT_ATOMS: atom_id res chain seq x y z
N MET A 1 -5.07 21.56 -12.22
CA MET A 1 -3.99 20.93 -13.03
C MET A 1 -3.43 21.85 -14.12
N LYS A 2 -4.14 22.19 -15.23
CA LYS A 2 -3.64 23.21 -16.20
C LYS A 2 -3.41 24.60 -15.56
N LYS A 3 -4.34 25.02 -14.70
CA LYS A 3 -4.31 26.32 -13.99
C LYS A 3 -3.15 26.47 -12.98
N GLN A 4 -2.53 25.36 -12.55
CA GLN A 4 -1.43 25.34 -11.57
C GLN A 4 -0.04 25.11 -12.20
N LYS A 5 0.06 24.92 -13.53
CA LYS A 5 1.31 24.59 -14.26
C LYS A 5 2.14 23.41 -13.70
N SER A 6 1.56 22.57 -12.84
CA SER A 6 2.24 21.39 -12.30
C SER A 6 2.53 20.38 -13.41
N LYS A 7 3.77 19.90 -13.48
CA LYS A 7 4.18 18.80 -14.36
C LYS A 7 3.99 17.48 -13.60
N ILE A 8 3.24 16.56 -14.19
CA ILE A 8 2.89 15.26 -13.58
C ILE A 8 3.41 14.14 -14.46
N ILE A 9 3.90 13.06 -13.84
CA ILE A 9 4.22 11.82 -14.53
C ILE A 9 3.15 10.80 -14.17
N LEU A 10 2.54 10.18 -15.18
CA LEU A 10 1.59 9.08 -15.01
C LEU A 10 2.24 7.78 -15.47
N PHE A 11 2.38 6.82 -14.56
CA PHE A 11 2.91 5.50 -14.85
C PHE A 11 1.80 4.55 -15.31
N LEU A 12 2.01 3.85 -16.41
CA LEU A 12 1.05 2.93 -17.02
C LEU A 12 1.68 1.55 -17.25
N ASP A 13 0.88 0.49 -17.18
CA ASP A 13 1.28 -0.81 -17.70
C ASP A 13 1.19 -0.86 -19.24
N ASN A 14 1.63 -1.97 -19.82
CA ASN A 14 1.61 -2.18 -21.27
C ASN A 14 0.29 -2.79 -21.76
N ALA A 15 -0.85 -2.49 -21.13
CA ALA A 15 -2.14 -2.97 -21.60
C ALA A 15 -2.45 -2.42 -23.02
N PRO A 16 -3.05 -3.24 -23.92
CA PRO A 16 -3.33 -2.83 -25.30
C PRO A 16 -4.30 -1.65 -25.43
N CYS A 17 -5.09 -1.36 -24.39
CA CYS A 17 -6.02 -0.25 -24.36
C CYS A 17 -5.35 1.10 -24.04
N HIS A 18 -4.08 1.10 -23.63
CA HIS A 18 -3.37 2.34 -23.32
C HIS A 18 -2.89 3.05 -24.59
N PRO A 19 -3.09 4.37 -24.70
CA PRO A 19 -2.74 5.12 -25.90
C PRO A 19 -1.23 5.29 -26.02
N VAL A 20 -0.66 4.83 -27.12
CA VAL A 20 0.79 4.93 -27.38
C VAL A 20 1.20 6.35 -27.79
N ASP A 21 0.35 7.03 -28.56
CA ASP A 21 0.69 8.31 -29.21
C ASP A 21 -0.25 9.46 -28.77
N ILE A 22 -0.29 9.75 -27.48
CA ILE A 22 -1.04 10.90 -26.95
C ILE A 22 -0.10 11.93 -26.31
N GLU A 23 -0.19 13.16 -26.79
CA GLU A 23 0.51 14.30 -26.20
C GLU A 23 -0.40 15.08 -25.26
N LEU A 24 0.02 15.20 -24.00
CA LEU A 24 -0.70 15.94 -22.97
C LEU A 24 0.13 17.13 -22.51
N SER A 25 -0.49 18.30 -22.35
CA SER A 25 0.24 19.56 -22.13
C SER A 25 1.06 19.59 -20.82
N ASN A 26 0.62 18.86 -19.78
CA ASN A 26 1.18 18.92 -18.43
C ASN A 26 1.43 17.53 -17.82
N ILE A 27 1.13 16.46 -18.55
CA ILE A 27 1.22 15.08 -18.08
C ILE A 27 2.15 14.34 -19.01
N LYS A 28 3.21 13.74 -18.46
CA LYS A 28 4.06 12.81 -19.20
C LYS A 28 3.61 11.39 -18.88
N LEU A 29 3.25 10.62 -19.90
CA LEU A 29 3.01 9.19 -19.76
C LEU A 29 4.35 8.46 -19.71
N GLN A 30 4.49 7.50 -18.79
CA GLN A 30 5.65 6.63 -18.68
C GLN A 30 5.19 5.18 -18.53
N TYR A 31 5.57 4.34 -19.48
CA TYR A 31 5.26 2.93 -19.43
C TYR A 31 6.28 2.17 -18.58
N PHE A 32 5.81 1.18 -17.82
CA PHE A 32 6.68 0.22 -17.15
C PHE A 32 7.34 -0.72 -18.17
N PRO A 33 8.54 -1.24 -17.88
CA PRO A 33 9.13 -2.28 -18.72
C PRO A 33 8.20 -3.51 -18.83
N PRO A 34 8.18 -4.21 -19.98
CA PRO A 34 7.37 -5.41 -20.15
C PRO A 34 7.63 -6.44 -19.03
N ASN A 35 6.59 -7.15 -18.59
CA ASN A 35 6.64 -8.22 -17.57
C ASN A 35 7.14 -7.80 -16.18
N THR A 36 7.14 -6.50 -15.86
CA THR A 36 7.53 -6.00 -14.53
C THR A 36 6.37 -5.58 -13.63
N THR A 37 5.13 -5.64 -14.15
CA THR A 37 3.90 -5.20 -13.48
C THR A 37 3.81 -5.66 -12.03
N PRO A 38 3.98 -6.95 -11.68
CA PRO A 38 3.83 -7.38 -10.30
C PRO A 38 4.86 -6.78 -9.35
N LYS A 39 6.02 -6.32 -9.83
CA LYS A 39 7.15 -5.84 -9.00
C LYS A 39 7.20 -4.32 -8.91
N LEU A 40 6.93 -3.61 -10.01
CA LEU A 40 7.12 -2.18 -10.11
C LEU A 40 5.83 -1.37 -10.03
N GLN A 41 4.66 -1.99 -10.20
CA GLN A 41 3.39 -1.29 -10.20
C GLN A 41 2.85 -1.13 -8.77
N PRO A 42 2.74 0.09 -8.23
CA PRO A 42 2.23 0.30 -6.87
C PRO A 42 0.81 -0.24 -6.68
N LEU A 43 -0.04 -0.21 -7.72
CA LEU A 43 -1.38 -0.76 -7.61
C LEU A 43 -1.36 -2.26 -7.27
N ASP A 44 -0.50 -3.03 -7.93
CA ASP A 44 -0.36 -4.48 -7.73
C ASP A 44 0.43 -4.84 -6.47
N GLN A 45 1.25 -3.93 -5.96
CA GLN A 45 2.09 -4.13 -4.77
C GLN A 45 1.33 -4.02 -3.43
N GLY A 46 0.05 -3.63 -3.44
CA GLY A 46 -0.72 -3.62 -2.19
C GLY A 46 -1.98 -2.78 -2.19
N ILE A 47 -2.10 -1.78 -3.06
CA ILE A 47 -3.29 -0.91 -3.09
C ILE A 47 -4.53 -1.73 -3.50
N ILE A 48 -4.44 -2.53 -4.57
CA ILE A 48 -5.53 -3.40 -5.02
C ILE A 48 -5.88 -4.42 -3.93
N HIS A 49 -4.87 -4.98 -3.25
CA HIS A 49 -5.10 -5.93 -2.16
C HIS A 49 -5.85 -5.28 -0.99
N ALA A 50 -5.38 -4.13 -0.52
CA ALA A 50 -6.02 -3.38 0.57
C ALA A 50 -7.47 -3.04 0.22
N PHE A 51 -7.70 -2.47 -0.96
CA PHE A 51 -9.03 -2.15 -1.46
C PHE A 51 -9.95 -3.37 -1.48
N LYS A 52 -9.52 -4.49 -2.08
CA LYS A 52 -10.30 -5.74 -2.14
C LYS A 52 -10.62 -6.29 -0.76
N THR A 53 -9.70 -6.17 0.19
CA THR A 53 -9.93 -6.59 1.58
C THR A 53 -11.02 -5.76 2.24
N HIS A 54 -11.00 -4.43 2.08
CA HIS A 54 -12.05 -3.56 2.60
C HIS A 54 -13.41 -3.84 1.94
N TYR A 55 -13.45 -3.95 0.61
CA TYR A 55 -14.68 -4.30 -0.12
C TYR A 55 -15.27 -5.63 0.37
N ARG A 56 -14.44 -6.68 0.47
CA ARG A 56 -14.88 -8.00 0.94
C ARG A 56 -15.40 -7.98 2.37
N LYS A 57 -14.84 -7.12 3.23
CA LYS A 57 -15.35 -6.93 4.60
C LYS A 57 -16.79 -6.41 4.60
N HIS A 58 -17.14 -5.48 3.71
CA HIS A 58 -18.53 -5.02 3.56
C HIS A 58 -19.45 -6.11 3.02
N LEU A 59 -19.03 -6.81 1.97
CA LEU A 59 -19.76 -7.93 1.38
C LEU A 59 -20.08 -9.00 2.44
N VAL A 60 -19.09 -9.46 3.20
CA VAL A 60 -19.28 -10.49 4.22
C VAL A 60 -20.19 -10.00 5.35
N LYS A 61 -20.04 -8.75 5.80
CA LYS A 61 -20.94 -8.16 6.80
C LYS A 61 -22.39 -8.13 6.32
N HIS A 62 -22.62 -7.77 5.06
CA HIS A 62 -23.96 -7.76 4.46
C HIS A 62 -24.56 -9.16 4.44
N ILE A 63 -23.80 -10.15 3.97
CA ILE A 63 -24.24 -11.55 3.94
C ILE A 63 -24.61 -12.01 5.35
N ILE A 64 -23.73 -11.81 6.34
CA ILE A 64 -24.00 -12.20 7.74
C ILE A 64 -25.28 -11.53 8.27
N ALA A 65 -25.44 -10.22 8.03
CA ALA A 65 -26.60 -9.47 8.48
C ALA A 65 -27.92 -9.85 7.78
N ARG A 66 -27.86 -10.51 6.62
CA ARG A 66 -29.03 -11.03 5.90
C ARG A 66 -29.29 -12.49 6.25
N CYS A 67 -28.25 -13.30 6.49
CA CYS A 67 -28.38 -14.68 6.94
C CYS A 67 -29.20 -14.82 8.23
N THR A 68 -29.19 -13.81 9.10
CA THR A 68 -29.95 -13.84 10.36
C THR A 68 -31.47 -13.76 10.16
N THR A 69 -31.93 -13.27 9.01
CA THR A 69 -33.37 -13.09 8.72
C THR A 69 -33.83 -13.83 7.46
N ALA A 70 -32.90 -14.29 6.61
CA ALA A 70 -33.17 -15.06 5.41
C ALA A 70 -33.70 -16.45 5.75
N GLN A 71 -34.65 -16.95 4.95
CA GLN A 71 -35.15 -18.33 5.05
C GLN A 71 -34.39 -19.25 4.09
N THR A 72 -33.93 -18.68 2.97
CA THR A 72 -33.16 -19.38 1.93
C THR A 72 -31.98 -18.51 1.47
N PRO A 73 -30.93 -19.11 0.86
CA PRO A 73 -29.82 -18.34 0.28
C PRO A 73 -30.26 -17.31 -0.77
N ASP A 74 -31.36 -17.58 -1.50
CA ASP A 74 -31.89 -16.70 -2.56
C ASP A 74 -32.46 -15.38 -2.01
N ASP A 75 -32.75 -15.33 -0.70
CA ASP A 75 -33.19 -14.11 -0.01
C ASP A 75 -32.02 -13.11 0.18
N ILE A 76 -30.77 -13.58 0.10
CA ILE A 76 -29.58 -12.77 0.27
C ILE A 76 -29.22 -12.10 -1.05
N LYS A 77 -29.90 -11.00 -1.34
CA LYS A 77 -29.65 -10.21 -2.55
C LYS A 77 -28.54 -9.18 -2.32
N ILE A 78 -27.70 -9.05 -3.33
CA ILE A 78 -26.69 -8.00 -3.44
C ILE A 78 -27.01 -7.23 -4.72
N THR A 79 -27.29 -5.94 -4.58
CA THR A 79 -27.61 -5.07 -5.70
C THR A 79 -26.36 -4.38 -6.23
N HIS A 80 -26.43 -3.82 -7.44
CA HIS A 80 -25.37 -2.95 -7.95
C HIS A 80 -25.18 -1.70 -7.08
N LEU A 81 -26.25 -1.19 -6.48
CA LEU A 81 -26.18 -0.03 -5.59
C LEU A 81 -25.38 -0.36 -4.32
N ASP A 82 -25.58 -1.56 -3.75
CA ASP A 82 -24.76 -2.04 -2.63
C ASP A 82 -23.28 -2.09 -3.01
N ALA A 83 -22.97 -2.65 -4.18
CA ALA A 83 -21.59 -2.73 -4.67
C ALA A 83 -20.96 -1.35 -4.87
N ILE A 84 -21.69 -0.37 -5.41
CA ILE A 84 -21.22 1.02 -5.57
C ILE A 84 -20.88 1.63 -4.20
N TYR A 85 -21.78 1.51 -3.21
CA TYR A 85 -21.51 2.01 -1.86
C TYR A 85 -20.32 1.32 -1.21
N TRP A 86 -20.12 0.03 -1.45
CA TRP A 86 -18.96 -0.69 -0.92
C TRP A 86 -17.67 -0.33 -1.61
N ILE A 87 -17.69 0.00 -2.90
CA ILE A 87 -16.52 0.52 -3.63
C ILE A 87 -16.09 1.86 -3.03
N ASP A 88 -17.03 2.77 -2.82
CA ASP A 88 -16.78 4.08 -2.20
C ASP A 88 -16.20 3.92 -0.80
N ALA A 89 -16.88 3.17 0.08
CA ALA A 89 -16.41 2.91 1.44
C ALA A 89 -15.06 2.17 1.49
N ALA A 90 -14.82 1.23 0.56
CA ALA A 90 -13.55 0.51 0.49
C ALA A 90 -12.40 1.41 0.06
N TRP A 91 -12.64 2.35 -0.85
CA TRP A 91 -11.64 3.32 -1.30
C TRP A 91 -11.26 4.29 -0.18
N GLU A 92 -12.25 4.85 0.52
CA GLU A 92 -12.03 5.74 1.66
C GLU A 92 -11.27 5.05 2.82
N ALA A 93 -11.41 3.73 2.94
CA ALA A 93 -10.66 2.96 3.93
C ALA A 93 -9.18 2.72 3.55
N VAL A 94 -8.78 2.91 2.29
CA VAL A 94 -7.38 2.81 1.87
C VAL A 94 -6.62 4.05 2.32
N THR A 95 -5.83 3.90 3.38
CA THR A 95 -5.13 5.03 4.00
C THR A 95 -3.99 5.60 3.14
N HIS A 96 -3.70 6.90 3.31
CA HIS A 96 -2.51 7.52 2.73
C HIS A 96 -1.20 6.81 3.09
N THR A 97 -1.10 6.27 4.31
CA THR A 97 0.06 5.50 4.76
C THR A 97 0.20 4.20 3.97
N THR A 98 -0.90 3.49 3.71
CA THR A 98 -0.91 2.30 2.85
C THR A 98 -0.40 2.64 1.46
N ILE A 99 -0.94 3.70 0.84
CA ILE A 99 -0.52 4.15 -0.48
C ILE A 99 0.98 4.47 -0.49
N ARG A 100 1.45 5.31 0.45
CA ARG A 100 2.87 5.69 0.55
C ARG A 100 3.77 4.47 0.69
N ASN A 101 3.44 3.55 1.58
CA ASN A 101 4.24 2.35 1.81
C ASN A 101 4.28 1.47 0.57
N THR A 102 3.17 1.30 -0.14
CA THR A 102 3.14 0.53 -1.38
C THR A 102 3.98 1.16 -2.49
N PHE A 103 3.97 2.49 -2.63
CA PHE A 103 4.87 3.19 -3.54
C PHE A 103 6.34 2.99 -3.17
N ARG A 104 6.69 3.05 -1.87
CA ARG A 104 8.06 2.78 -1.41
C ARG A 104 8.53 1.36 -1.74
N VAL A 105 7.66 0.35 -1.57
CA VAL A 105 7.96 -1.04 -1.95
C VAL A 105 8.16 -1.17 -3.45
N ALA A 106 7.36 -0.46 -4.26
CA ALA A 106 7.51 -0.36 -5.71
C ALA A 106 8.71 0.49 -6.16
N ALA A 107 9.72 0.68 -5.31
CA ALA A 107 10.95 1.44 -5.53
C ALA A 107 10.78 2.96 -5.73
N PHE A 108 9.61 3.54 -5.46
CA PHE A 108 9.42 4.99 -5.41
C PHE A 108 9.87 5.49 -4.03
N LYS A 109 11.16 5.78 -3.90
CA LYS A 109 11.76 6.32 -2.68
C LYS A 109 11.46 7.82 -2.59
N ASP A 110 11.11 8.28 -1.40
CA ASP A 110 11.12 9.71 -1.10
C ASP A 110 12.56 10.22 -1.24
N LYS A 111 12.73 11.43 -1.78
CA LYS A 111 14.01 12.13 -1.60
C LYS A 111 14.12 12.42 -0.11
N GLN A 112 15.03 11.75 0.58
CA GLN A 112 15.43 12.24 1.89
C GLN A 112 16.02 13.64 1.67
N HIS A 113 15.49 14.64 2.38
CA HIS A 113 16.33 15.77 2.74
C HIS A 113 17.30 15.17 3.74
N ASP A 114 18.57 15.01 3.35
CA ASP A 114 19.64 14.60 4.26
C ASP A 114 19.88 15.75 5.25
N ASP A 115 18.95 15.95 6.19
CA ASP A 115 19.23 16.72 7.39
C ASP A 115 20.01 15.80 8.33
N ILE A 116 21.33 15.93 8.27
CA ILE A 116 22.22 15.51 9.35
C ILE A 116 21.72 16.19 10.63
N THR A 117 21.12 15.40 11.52
CA THR A 117 21.11 15.72 12.95
C THR A 117 21.82 14.57 13.66
N THR A 118 23.14 14.69 13.76
CA THR A 118 23.91 14.11 14.85
C THR A 118 23.37 14.67 16.17
N ALA A 119 22.78 13.80 16.98
CA ALA A 119 22.64 14.02 18.41
C ALA A 119 22.86 12.68 19.12
N THR A 120 24.12 12.46 19.49
CA THR A 120 24.57 11.54 20.53
C THR A 120 23.88 11.92 21.84
N SER A 121 23.37 10.94 22.58
CA SER A 121 23.17 11.04 24.03
C SER A 121 23.37 9.66 24.63
N ASN A 122 24.60 9.45 25.11
CA ASN A 122 24.88 8.50 26.18
C ASN A 122 24.17 8.99 27.45
N ASP A 123 23.82 8.05 28.34
CA ASP A 123 24.03 8.13 29.80
C ASP A 123 23.67 6.76 30.42
N THR A 124 24.68 5.92 30.71
CA THR A 124 25.35 5.64 32.02
C THR A 124 24.52 4.77 32.99
N GLU A 125 24.87 3.48 33.11
CA GLU A 125 25.64 2.83 34.21
C GLU A 125 24.85 2.72 35.54
N THR A 126 24.70 1.54 36.16
CA THR A 126 25.78 0.94 36.97
C THR A 126 25.50 -0.49 37.42
N SER A 127 26.55 -1.32 37.35
CA SER A 127 27.07 -2.30 38.33
C SER A 127 26.19 -3.41 38.92
N SER A 128 26.57 -4.65 38.61
CA SER A 128 26.86 -5.63 39.67
C SER A 128 28.01 -6.58 39.27
N THR A 129 28.87 -6.82 40.24
CA THR A 129 30.22 -7.40 40.21
C THR A 129 30.24 -8.92 40.36
N HIS A 130 31.13 -9.64 39.66
CA HIS A 130 31.91 -10.72 40.29
C HIS A 130 33.19 -11.12 39.50
N SER A 131 34.34 -10.93 40.15
CA SER A 131 35.64 -11.61 40.01
C SER A 131 35.49 -13.16 40.05
N THR A 132 36.40 -14.05 39.64
CA THR A 132 37.80 -14.05 39.18
C THR A 132 38.13 -15.46 38.64
N LYS A 133 38.90 -15.51 37.54
CA LYS A 133 40.13 -16.29 37.28
C LYS A 133 40.21 -17.84 37.47
N SER A 134 40.71 -18.47 36.38
CA SER A 134 41.61 -19.64 36.22
C SER A 134 41.17 -21.06 36.64
N MET A 135 41.24 -22.01 35.70
CA MET A 135 42.25 -23.10 35.64
C MET A 135 41.79 -24.20 34.65
N ASP A 136 42.64 -24.41 33.64
CA ASP A 136 43.17 -25.68 33.14
C ASP A 136 42.29 -26.91 32.83
N ASP A 137 42.61 -27.43 31.64
CA ASP A 137 42.66 -28.82 31.17
C ASP A 137 41.42 -29.56 30.61
N GLU A 138 41.63 -29.98 29.36
CA GLU A 138 41.02 -31.02 28.53
C GLU A 138 40.86 -32.39 29.23
N PRO A 139 40.21 -33.41 28.60
CA PRO A 139 39.71 -33.47 27.21
C PRO A 139 38.20 -33.69 27.04
#